data_AF-A0A0V0GUB8-F1
#
_entry.id   AF-A0A0V0GUB8-F1
#
_cell.length_a   1.000
_cell.length_b   1.000
_cell.length_c   1.000
_cell.angle_alpha   90.00
_cell.angle_beta   90.00
_cell.angle_gamma   90.00
#
_symmetry.space_group_name_H-M   'P 1'
#
loop_
_entity.id
_entity.type
_entity.pdbx_description
1 polymer ?
#
loop_
_entity_poly.entity_id
_entity_poly.type
_entity_poly.pdbx_seq_one_letter_code
_entity_poly.pdbx_strand_id
1 'polypeptide(L)'
;MAGENPKEWSHWLSWAEYWFNTSFNRSAGMTPFKALYGRDPSSIFHMDDTTSAVEEVNEQVRTRNLILTELKEHLLQAQQRMKNQADRHRRELTFEIGE
;
A
#
# COMPACT_ATOMS: atom_id res chain seq x y z
N MET A 1 7.61 -2.22 -11.68
CA MET A 1 7.19 -3.51 -11.08
C MET A 1 6.54 -4.53 -12.03
N ALA A 2 5.24 -4.50 -12.32
CA ALA A 2 4.61 -5.55 -13.15
C ALA A 2 5.06 -5.55 -14.63
N GLY A 3 5.38 -4.37 -15.18
CA GLY A 3 5.92 -4.21 -16.53
C GLY A 3 7.44 -4.32 -16.64
N GLU A 4 8.16 -4.24 -15.52
CA GLU A 4 9.64 -4.18 -15.50
C GLU A 4 10.26 -5.54 -15.18
N ASN A 5 9.60 -6.38 -14.37
CA ASN A 5 10.03 -7.75 -14.09
C ASN A 5 8.81 -8.69 -13.89
N PRO A 6 8.11 -9.08 -14.97
CA PRO A 6 6.86 -9.84 -14.89
C PRO A 6 7.03 -11.25 -14.29
N LYS A 7 8.23 -11.84 -14.34
CA LYS A 7 8.51 -13.18 -13.78
C LYS A 7 8.59 -13.19 -12.25
N GLU A 8 9.05 -12.09 -11.66
CA GLU A 8 9.22 -11.94 -10.22
C GLU A 8 7.93 -11.46 -9.53
N TRP A 9 6.98 -10.92 -10.29
CA TRP A 9 5.73 -10.35 -9.77
C TRP A 9 4.95 -11.32 -8.86
N SER A 10 4.92 -12.61 -9.19
CA SER A 10 4.24 -13.62 -8.38
C SER A 10 4.86 -13.77 -6.99
N HIS A 11 6.17 -13.64 -6.87
CA HIS A 11 6.88 -13.68 -5.58
C HIS A 11 6.51 -12.47 -4.71
N TRP A 12 6.24 -11.32 -5.33
CA TRP A 12 5.88 -10.08 -4.63
C TRP A 12 4.39 -9.94 -4.33
N LEU A 13 3.54 -10.78 -4.92
CA LEU A 13 2.09 -10.64 -4.81
C LEU A 13 1.61 -10.70 -3.35
N SER A 14 2.12 -11.64 -2.56
CA SER A 14 1.78 -11.78 -1.14
C SER A 14 2.17 -10.54 -0.33
N TRP A 15 3.32 -9.94 -0.63
CA TRP A 15 3.76 -8.70 0.01
C TRP A 15 2.89 -7.51 -0.38
N ALA A 16 2.52 -7.43 -1.66
CA ALA A 16 1.63 -6.38 -2.15
C ALA A 16 0.22 -6.48 -1.54
N GLU A 17 -0.32 -7.69 -1.45
CA GLU A 17 -1.61 -7.96 -0.82
C GLU A 17 -1.60 -7.62 0.67
N TYR A 18 -0.58 -8.09 1.40
CA TYR A 18 -0.43 -7.75 2.82
C TYR A 18 -0.37 -6.24 3.03
N TRP A 19 0.45 -5.54 2.23
CA TRP A 19 0.61 -4.10 2.35
C TRP A 19 -0.68 -3.35 2.01
N PHE A 20 -1.39 -3.74 0.95
CA PHE A 20 -2.67 -3.14 0.58
C PHE A 20 -3.72 -3.32 1.69
N ASN A 21 -3.78 -4.52 2.28
CA ASN A 21 -4.72 -4.84 3.35
C ASN A 21 -4.43 -4.11 4.66
N THR A 22 -3.16 -3.82 4.94
CA THR A 22 -2.72 -3.20 6.21
C THR A 22 -2.51 -1.68 6.12
N SER A 23 -2.51 -1.11 4.92
CA SER A 23 -2.40 0.34 4.71
C SER A 23 -3.72 1.06 4.95
N PHE A 24 -3.65 2.30 5.45
CA PHE A 24 -4.83 3.12 5.70
C PHE A 24 -5.53 3.50 4.38
N ASN A 25 -6.80 3.14 4.25
CA ASN A 25 -7.64 3.54 3.13
C ASN A 25 -8.45 4.79 3.50
N ARG A 26 -8.19 5.91 2.82
CA ARG A 26 -8.85 7.20 3.12
C ARG A 26 -10.35 7.17 2.89
N SER A 27 -10.83 6.47 1.87
CA SER A 27 -12.26 6.40 1.55
C SER A 27 -13.03 5.59 2.60
N ALA A 28 -12.41 4.53 3.14
CA ALA A 28 -13.00 3.72 4.21
C ALA A 28 -12.76 4.31 5.61
N GLY A 29 -11.81 5.24 5.77
CA GLY A 29 -11.39 5.77 7.07
C GLY A 29 -10.67 4.75 7.96
N MET A 30 -10.26 3.60 7.41
CA MET A 30 -9.59 2.51 8.12
C MET A 30 -8.81 1.62 7.14
N THR A 31 -8.09 0.61 7.65
CA THR A 31 -7.43 -0.37 6.79
C THR A 31 -8.45 -1.39 6.25
N PRO A 32 -8.30 -1.92 5.02
CA PRO A 32 -9.17 -2.99 4.53
C PRO A 32 -9.20 -4.21 5.44
N PHE A 33 -8.06 -4.55 6.07
CA PHE A 33 -7.98 -5.59 7.09
C PHE A 33 -8.91 -5.29 8.28
N LYS A 34 -8.89 -4.05 8.80
CA LYS A 34 -9.77 -3.65 9.90
C LYS A 34 -11.23 -3.66 9.49
N ALA A 35 -11.54 -3.23 8.27
CA ALA A 35 -12.90 -3.30 7.75
C ALA A 35 -13.43 -4.74 7.68
N LEU A 36 -12.56 -5.70 7.32
CA LEU A 36 -12.93 -7.11 7.20
C LEU A 36 -12.97 -7.84 8.55
N TYR A 37 -12.01 -7.61 9.43
CA TYR A 37 -11.82 -8.40 10.66
C TYR A 37 -12.17 -7.66 11.95
N GLY A 38 -12.51 -6.37 11.88
CA GLY A 38 -12.89 -5.55 13.05
C GLY A 38 -11.75 -5.22 14.01
N ARG A 39 -10.50 -5.59 13.70
CA ARG A 39 -9.31 -5.31 14.51
C ARG A 39 -8.19 -4.74 13.67
N ASP A 40 -7.29 -3.99 14.30
CA ASP A 40 -6.10 -3.50 13.62
C ASP A 40 -5.19 -4.67 13.19
N PRO A 41 -4.54 -4.57 12.03
CA PRO A 41 -3.60 -5.58 11.60
C PRO A 41 -2.42 -5.67 12.57
N SER A 42 -2.03 -6.89 12.93
CA SER A 42 -0.79 -7.13 13.66
C SER A 42 0.39 -6.63 12.81
N SER A 43 1.20 -5.72 13.33
CA SER A 43 2.41 -5.27 12.65
C SER A 43 3.35 -6.47 12.50
N ILE A 44 3.48 -7.00 11.27
CA ILE A 44 4.19 -8.26 11.07
C ILE A 44 5.68 -8.13 11.41
N PHE A 45 6.33 -6.96 11.28
CA PHE A 45 7.73 -6.81 11.72
C PHE A 45 8.16 -5.35 11.94
N HIS A 46 8.58 -5.02 13.17
CA HIS A 46 9.54 -3.95 13.46
C HIS A 46 11.00 -4.48 13.35
N MET A 47 11.33 -5.20 12.28
CA MET A 47 12.70 -5.70 12.02
C MET A 47 13.58 -4.61 11.39
N ASP A 48 13.34 -3.34 11.73
CA ASP A 48 14.20 -2.25 11.29
C ASP A 48 15.40 -2.07 12.24
N ASP A 49 15.29 -2.55 13.50
CA ASP A 49 16.32 -2.38 14.54
C ASP A 49 17.05 -3.67 14.97
N THR A 50 16.69 -4.83 14.44
CA THR A 50 17.28 -6.12 14.87
C THR A 50 18.01 -6.82 13.73
N THR A 51 19.34 -6.75 13.73
CA THR A 51 20.19 -7.50 12.81
C THR A 51 20.14 -8.99 13.19
N SER A 52 19.81 -9.85 12.23
CA SER A 52 19.91 -11.29 12.41
C SER A 52 21.38 -11.72 12.37
N ALA A 53 21.73 -12.75 13.15
CA ALA A 53 23.03 -13.42 13.04
C ALA A 53 23.21 -14.15 11.70
N VAL A 54 22.11 -14.37 10.96
CA VAL A 54 22.08 -15.02 9.66
C VAL A 54 21.98 -13.96 8.56
N GLU A 55 23.01 -13.83 7.73
CA GLU A 55 23.07 -12.78 6.70
C GLU A 55 21.98 -12.91 5.63
N GLU A 56 21.58 -14.13 5.28
CA GLU A 56 20.47 -14.37 4.34
C GLU A 56 19.15 -13.74 4.83
N VAL A 57 18.91 -13.74 6.15
CA VAL A 57 17.73 -13.08 6.73
C VAL A 57 17.83 -11.57 6.58
N ASN A 58 19.02 -10.99 6.76
CA ASN A 58 19.25 -9.56 6.58
C ASN A 58 19.04 -9.14 5.11
N GLU A 59 19.51 -9.94 4.15
CA GLU A 59 19.29 -9.69 2.72
C GLU A 59 17.81 -9.76 2.33
N GLN A 60 17.06 -10.73 2.87
CA GLN A 60 15.62 -10.82 2.64
C GLN A 60 14.88 -9.60 3.21
N VAL A 61 15.24 -9.12 4.40
CA VAL A 61 14.65 -7.92 5.01
C VAL A 61 14.95 -6.67 4.16
N ARG A 62 16.19 -6.51 3.67
CA ARG A 62 16.56 -5.39 2.79
C ARG A 62 15.77 -5.42 1.49
N THR A 63 15.71 -6.57 0.84
CA THR A 63 14.96 -6.77 -0.41
C THR A 63 13.48 -6.44 -0.21
N ARG A 64 12.88 -6.95 0.87
CA ARG A 64 11.50 -6.63 1.25
C ARG A 64 11.29 -5.12 1.42
N ASN A 65 12.16 -4.44 2.18
CA ASN A 65 12.01 -3.02 2.48
C ASN A 65 12.15 -2.15 1.22
N LEU A 66 13.06 -2.49 0.31
CA LEU A 66 13.19 -1.83 -0.99
C LEU A 66 11.88 -1.92 -1.78
N ILE A 67 11.30 -3.13 -1.83
CA ILE A 67 10.11 -3.41 -2.63
C ILE A 67 8.86 -2.79 -2.02
N LEU A 68 8.73 -2.80 -0.69
CA LEU A 68 7.65 -2.09 -0.02
C LEU A 68 7.70 -0.58 -0.30
N THR A 69 8.91 -0.02 -0.41
CA THR A 69 9.10 1.39 -0.76
C THR A 69 8.64 1.68 -2.19
N GLU A 70 9.11 0.89 -3.15
CA GLU A 70 8.73 1.05 -4.57
C GLU A 70 7.21 0.81 -4.78
N LEU A 71 6.62 -0.18 -4.10
CA LEU A 71 5.18 -0.44 -4.16
C LEU A 71 4.37 0.75 -3.62
N LYS A 72 4.82 1.38 -2.53
CA LYS A 72 4.17 2.55 -1.93
C LYS A 72 4.17 3.73 -2.91
N GLU A 73 5.29 3.96 -3.59
CA GLU A 73 5.40 5.02 -4.61
C GLU A 73 4.45 4.75 -5.77
N HIS A 74 4.43 3.53 -6.30
CA HIS A 74 3.55 3.14 -7.39
C HIS A 74 2.07 3.24 -7.04
N LEU A 75 1.66 2.80 -5.84
CA LEU A 75 0.27 2.95 -5.41
C LEU A 75 -0.11 4.43 -5.29
N LEU A 76 0.75 5.26 -4.72
CA LEU A 76 0.50 6.69 -4.59
C LEU A 76 0.29 7.34 -5.97
N GLN A 77 1.15 7.00 -6.93
CA GLN A 77 1.01 7.46 -8.31
C GLN A 77 -0.29 6.95 -8.97
N ALA A 78 -0.69 5.71 -8.72
CA ALA A 78 -1.95 5.16 -9.22
C ALA A 78 -3.16 5.89 -8.61
N GLN A 79 -3.16 6.11 -7.30
CA GLN A 79 -4.20 6.89 -6.61
C GLN A 79 -4.29 8.32 -7.16
N GLN A 80 -3.15 8.98 -7.38
CA GLN A 80 -3.15 10.34 -7.95
C GLN A 80 -3.71 10.36 -9.37
N ARG A 81 -3.36 9.38 -10.20
CA ARG A 81 -3.94 9.22 -11.56
C ARG A 81 -5.45 9.02 -11.51
N MET A 82 -5.94 8.14 -10.63
CA MET A 82 -7.37 7.90 -10.44
C MET A 82 -8.10 9.16 -9.99
N LYS A 83 -7.52 9.90 -9.03
CA LYS A 83 -8.06 11.18 -8.56
C LYS A 83 -8.14 12.19 -9.70
N ASN A 84 -7.04 12.41 -10.43
CA ASN A 84 -7.01 13.36 -11.55
C ASN A 84 -8.06 13.01 -12.63
N GLN A 85 -8.24 11.72 -12.92
CA GLN A 85 -9.23 11.27 -13.88
C GLN A 85 -10.67 11.47 -13.38
N ALA A 86 -10.94 11.24 -12.09
CA ALA A 86 -12.25 11.47 -11.49
C ALA A 86 -12.60 12.97 -11.42
N ASP A 87 -11.63 13.79 -11.03
CA ASP A 87 -11.79 15.24 -10.86
C ASP A 87 -11.96 15.96 -12.21
N ARG A 88 -11.42 15.40 -13.31
CA ARG A 88 -11.57 15.95 -14.67
C ARG A 88 -13.03 16.20 -15.07
N HIS A 89 -13.97 15.43 -14.52
CA HIS A 89 -15.39 15.54 -14.83
C HIS A 89 -16.23 16.13 -13.70
N ARG A 90 -15.63 16.45 -12.54
CA ARG A 90 -16.32 17.11 -11.44
C ARG A 90 -16.32 18.63 -11.63
N ARG A 91 -17.45 19.26 -11.33
CA ARG A 91 -17.56 20.71 -11.17
C ARG A 91 -17.61 21.02 -9.69
N GLU A 92 -16.85 22.02 -9.26
CA GLU A 92 -17.00 22.63 -7.94
C GLU A 92 -18.40 23.25 -7.89
N LEU A 93 -19.28 22.67 -7.07
CA LEU A 93 -20.63 23.16 -6.82
C LEU A 93 -20.73 23.46 -5.33
N THR A 94 -20.89 24.74 -5.00
CA THR A 94 -21.23 25.20 -3.66
C THR A 94 -22.75 25.30 -3.56
N PHE A 95 -23.35 24.48 -2.71
CA PHE A 95 -24.77 24.58 -2.39
C PHE A 95 -24.95 25.42 -1.12
N GLU A 96 -25.93 26.31 -1.13
CA GLU A 96 -26.37 26.97 0.10
C GLU A 96 -27.28 26.02 0.89
N ILE A 97 -27.23 26.10 2.22
CA ILE A 97 -28.08 25.26 3.09
C ILE A 97 -29.54 25.64 2.84
N GLY A 98 -30.30 24.80 2.14
CA GLY A 98 -31.73 25.03 1.88
C GLY A 98 -32.22 24.72 0.46
N GLU A 99 -31.35 24.31 -0.47
CA GLU A 99 -31.72 23.65 -1.74
C GLU A 99 -31.67 22.12 -1.64
#